data_AF-A0A6G3TTN8-F1
#
_entry.id   AF-A0A6G3TTN8-F1
#
_cell.length_a   1.000
_cell.length_b   1.000
_cell.length_c   1.000
_cell.angle_alpha   90.00
_cell.angle_beta   90.00
_cell.angle_gamma   90.00
#
_symmetry.space_group_name_H-M   'P 1'
#
loop_
_entity.id
_entity.type
_entity.pdbx_description
1 polymer ?
#
loop_
_entity_poly.entity_id
_entity_poly.type
_entity_poly.pdbx_seq_one_letter_code
_entity_poly.pdbx_strand_id
1 'polypeptide(L)'
;MSTEEKSAAPRSLAEALRVRDDVSLAALLRSRPDLITPVPTDLTQLATRAGTRASVVRALERLDRFALQTAEALAVAPDPASYGELLALMGGDEQDPAVAAALPRAAALLREQALVWGADDRL
;
A
#
# COMPACT_ATOMS: atom_id res chain seq x y z
N MET A 1 23.72 -20.02 18.69
CA MET A 1 23.18 -19.98 17.32
C MET A 1 21.85 -19.26 17.40
N SER A 2 21.86 -17.95 17.16
CA SER A 2 20.67 -17.12 17.21
C SER A 2 19.93 -17.33 15.91
N THR A 3 18.79 -18.01 15.97
CA THR A 3 17.88 -18.12 14.84
C THR A 3 17.42 -16.71 14.49
N GLU A 4 17.79 -16.23 13.31
CA GLU A 4 17.24 -15.02 12.71
C GLU A 4 15.72 -15.09 12.81
N GLU A 5 15.14 -14.20 13.62
CA GLU A 5 13.72 -13.90 13.58
C GLU A 5 13.42 -13.35 12.19
N LYS A 6 13.02 -14.25 11.29
CA LYS A 6 12.33 -13.92 10.05
C LYS A 6 11.09 -13.13 10.47
N SER A 7 11.18 -11.80 10.53
CA SER A 7 10.07 -10.93 10.93
C SER A 7 8.83 -11.39 10.17
N ALA A 8 7.87 -11.94 10.91
CA ALA A 8 6.63 -12.40 10.33
C ALA A 8 6.00 -11.21 9.58
N ALA A 9 5.49 -11.46 8.37
CA ALA A 9 4.78 -10.43 7.61
C ALA A 9 3.70 -9.80 8.51
N PRO A 10 3.50 -8.47 8.46
CA PRO A 10 2.48 -7.82 9.26
C PRO A 10 1.12 -8.51 9.03
N ARG A 11 0.25 -8.55 10.03
CA ARG A 11 -1.10 -9.14 9.95
C ARG A 11 -2.19 -8.06 9.91
N SER A 12 -1.79 -6.80 9.95
CA SER A 12 -2.67 -5.64 9.86
C SER A 12 -1.91 -4.41 9.40
N LEU A 13 -2.63 -3.41 8.89
CA LEU A 13 -2.06 -2.10 8.57
C LEU A 13 -1.40 -1.45 9.80
N ALA A 14 -1.97 -1.61 11.00
CA ALA A 14 -1.37 -1.07 12.22
C ALA A 14 -0.01 -1.70 12.54
N GLU A 15 0.15 -3.02 12.35
CA GLU A 15 1.45 -3.69 12.47
C GLU A 15 2.43 -3.21 11.38
N ALA A 16 1.96 -3.05 10.14
CA ALA A 16 2.78 -2.53 9.04
C ALA A 16 3.26 -1.09 9.28
N LEU A 17 2.44 -0.24 9.90
CA LEU A 17 2.83 1.14 10.24
C LEU A 17 3.84 1.22 11.39
N ARG A 18 3.80 0.29 12.35
CA ARG A 18 4.73 0.27 13.50
C ARG A 18 6.19 0.01 13.10
N VAL A 19 6.40 -0.67 11.97
CA VAL A 19 7.74 -1.01 11.46
C VAL A 19 8.25 -0.01 10.42
N ARG A 20 7.49 1.02 10.07
CA ARG A 20 7.94 2.09 9.17
C ARG A 20 8.86 3.06 9.91
N ASP A 21 9.83 3.60 9.18
CA ASP A 21 10.66 4.69 9.68
C ASP A 21 9.90 6.04 9.70
N ASP A 22 10.45 7.00 10.46
CA ASP A 22 9.87 8.32 10.64
C ASP A 22 9.74 9.10 9.32
N VAL A 23 10.64 8.88 8.37
CA VAL A 23 10.62 9.54 7.05
C VAL A 23 9.39 9.09 6.26
N SER A 24 9.13 7.79 6.26
CA SER A 24 8.00 7.15 5.60
C SER A 24 6.68 7.52 6.26
N LEU A 25 6.64 7.58 7.61
CA LEU A 25 5.46 8.06 8.33
C LEU A 25 5.18 9.53 8.04
N ALA A 26 6.20 10.38 8.03
CA ALA A 26 6.05 11.78 7.67
C ALA A 26 5.59 11.97 6.21
N ALA A 27 6.05 11.13 5.28
CA ALA A 27 5.58 11.11 3.89
C ALA A 27 4.10 10.72 3.79
N LEU A 28 3.66 9.70 4.54
CA LEU A 28 2.25 9.32 4.65
C LEU A 28 1.38 10.49 5.16
N LEU A 29 1.79 11.16 6.24
CA LEU A 29 0.99 12.27 6.80
C LEU A 29 0.96 13.49 5.88
N ARG A 30 2.04 13.75 5.13
CA ARG A 30 2.08 14.81 4.11
C ARG A 30 1.19 14.49 2.91
N SER A 31 1.18 13.25 2.44
CA SER A 31 0.36 12.81 1.31
C SER A 31 -1.11 12.63 1.69
N ARG A 32 -1.42 12.35 2.97
CA ARG A 32 -2.79 12.21 3.48
C ARG A 32 -3.04 13.10 4.72
N PRO A 33 -3.22 14.43 4.52
CA PRO A 33 -3.49 15.36 5.61
C PRO A 33 -4.79 15.07 6.39
N ASP A 34 -5.73 14.35 5.78
CA ASP A 34 -6.95 13.93 6.47
C ASP A 34 -6.71 12.87 7.56
N LEU A 35 -5.52 12.25 7.59
CA LEU A 35 -5.16 11.31 8.64
C LEU A 35 -4.77 11.97 9.96
N ILE A 36 -4.46 13.27 9.98
CA ILE A 36 -4.04 14.00 11.19
C ILE A 36 -5.12 14.91 11.77
N THR A 37 -6.35 14.86 11.25
CA THR A 37 -7.45 15.72 11.70
C THR A 37 -8.66 14.89 12.17
N PRO A 38 -8.89 14.75 13.50
CA PRO A 38 -8.04 15.19 14.62
C PRO A 38 -6.76 14.36 14.74
N VAL A 39 -5.75 14.86 15.47
CA VAL A 39 -4.46 14.17 15.62
C VAL A 39 -4.67 12.78 16.23
N PRO A 40 -4.16 11.71 15.60
CA PRO A 40 -4.36 10.38 16.13
C PRO A 40 -3.55 10.13 17.40
N THR A 41 -4.12 9.40 18.36
CA THR A 41 -3.44 9.08 19.62
C THR A 41 -2.40 7.97 19.49
N ASP A 42 -2.54 7.11 18.48
CA ASP A 42 -1.66 5.99 18.21
C ASP A 42 -1.79 5.50 16.75
N LEU A 43 -0.91 4.56 16.36
CA LEU A 43 -0.88 3.98 15.01
C LEU A 43 -2.09 3.09 14.70
N THR A 44 -2.78 2.57 15.71
CA THR A 44 -4.01 1.79 15.50
C THR A 44 -5.13 2.73 15.03
N GLN A 45 -5.31 3.87 15.70
CA GLN A 45 -6.27 4.89 15.30
C GLN A 45 -5.92 5.48 13.93
N LEU A 46 -4.64 5.73 13.65
CA LEU A 46 -4.17 6.15 12.33
C LEU A 46 -4.55 5.12 11.25
N ALA A 47 -4.28 3.83 11.48
CA ALA A 47 -4.63 2.75 10.56
C ALA A 47 -6.14 2.63 10.33
N THR A 48 -6.94 2.67 11.41
CA THR A 48 -8.41 2.65 11.31
C THR A 48 -8.93 3.82 10.49
N ARG A 49 -8.41 5.03 10.70
CA ARG A 49 -8.78 6.22 9.92
C ARG A 49 -8.39 6.07 8.45
N ALA A 50 -7.18 5.58 8.18
CA ALA A 50 -6.68 5.36 6.83
C ALA A 50 -7.54 4.37 6.03
N GLY A 51 -8.14 3.37 6.69
CA GLY A 51 -9.07 2.42 6.10
C GLY A 51 -10.51 2.91 5.96
N THR A 52 -10.86 4.11 6.44
CA THR A 52 -12.23 4.62 6.28
C THR A 52 -12.52 4.95 4.82
N ARG A 53 -13.75 4.67 4.36
CA ARG A 53 -14.19 4.97 2.98
C ARG A 53 -13.89 6.41 2.57
N ALA A 54 -14.20 7.39 3.43
CA ALA A 54 -13.96 8.80 3.13
C ALA A 54 -12.47 9.12 2.92
N SER A 55 -11.59 8.49 3.69
CA SER A 55 -10.14 8.70 3.59
C SER A 55 -9.54 7.97 2.38
N VAL A 56 -10.01 6.75 2.10
CA VAL A 56 -9.60 5.97 0.92
C VAL A 56 -10.02 6.69 -0.36
N VAL A 57 -11.27 7.13 -0.49
CA VAL A 57 -11.75 7.86 -1.67
C VAL A 57 -10.89 9.09 -1.97
N ARG A 58 -10.61 9.91 -0.94
CA ARG A 58 -9.75 11.09 -1.11
C ARG A 58 -8.32 10.74 -1.54
N ALA A 59 -7.78 9.62 -1.07
CA ALA A 59 -6.45 9.16 -1.48
C ALA A 59 -6.46 8.70 -2.95
N LEU A 60 -7.45 7.90 -3.34
CA LEU A 60 -7.63 7.45 -4.73
C LEU A 60 -7.83 8.60 -5.72
N GLU A 61 -8.59 9.64 -5.35
CA GLU A 61 -8.80 10.85 -6.16
C GLU A 61 -7.51 11.63 -6.48
N ARG A 62 -6.44 11.41 -5.70
CA ARG A 62 -5.13 12.07 -5.85
C ARG A 62 -4.11 11.21 -6.60
N LEU A 63 -4.43 9.96 -6.92
CA LEU A 63 -3.55 9.08 -7.68
C LEU A 63 -3.52 9.48 -9.15
N ASP A 64 -2.38 9.25 -9.80
CA ASP A 64 -2.36 9.25 -11.26
C ASP A 64 -3.14 8.04 -11.81
N ARG A 65 -3.44 8.09 -13.11
CA ARG A 65 -4.25 7.06 -13.77
C ARG A 65 -3.67 5.65 -13.62
N PHE A 66 -2.35 5.51 -13.69
CA PHE A 66 -1.71 4.20 -13.66
C PHE A 66 -1.71 3.61 -12.24
N ALA A 67 -1.47 4.44 -11.23
CA ALA A 67 -1.58 4.04 -9.83
C ALA A 67 -3.03 3.71 -9.43
N LEU A 68 -4.02 4.47 -9.92
CA LEU A 68 -5.44 4.15 -9.73
C LEU A 68 -5.79 2.80 -10.35
N GLN A 69 -5.40 2.56 -11.61
CA GLN A 69 -5.61 1.28 -12.28
C GLN A 69 -4.92 0.12 -11.55
N THR A 70 -3.74 0.35 -10.97
CA THR A 70 -3.04 -0.64 -10.14
C THR A 70 -3.84 -0.98 -8.88
N ALA A 71 -4.45 0.01 -8.23
CA ALA A 71 -5.31 -0.21 -7.07
C ALA A 71 -6.61 -0.97 -7.44
N GLU A 72 -7.19 -0.67 -8.61
CA GLU A 72 -8.36 -1.38 -9.14
C GLU A 72 -8.03 -2.85 -9.47
N ALA A 73 -6.85 -3.10 -10.04
CA ALA A 73 -6.36 -4.46 -10.31
C ALA A 73 -6.19 -5.26 -9.02
N LEU A 74 -5.65 -4.66 -7.96
CA LEU A 74 -5.58 -5.30 -6.63
C LEU A 74 -6.98 -5.56 -6.04
N ALA A 75 -7.95 -4.68 -6.27
CA ALA A 75 -9.32 -4.85 -5.77
C ALA A 75 -10.06 -6.05 -6.40
N VAL A 76 -9.62 -6.54 -7.56
CA VAL A 76 -10.18 -7.73 -8.23
C VAL A 76 -9.26 -8.96 -8.15
N ALA A 77 -8.06 -8.81 -7.59
CA ALA A 77 -7.10 -9.89 -7.39
C ALA A 77 -7.50 -10.77 -6.17
N PRO A 78 -6.91 -11.97 -6.05
CA PRO A 78 -6.94 -12.72 -4.78
C PRO A 78 -6.39 -11.88 -3.61
N ASP A 79 -6.89 -12.08 -2.39
CA ASP A 79 -6.41 -11.38 -1.18
C ASP A 79 -5.82 -12.41 -0.18
N PRO A 80 -4.51 -12.38 0.10
CA PRO A 80 -3.51 -11.45 -0.43
C PRO A 80 -3.08 -11.79 -1.87
N ALA A 81 -2.66 -10.78 -2.63
CA ALA A 81 -2.13 -10.95 -3.99
C ALA A 81 -0.60 -11.00 -3.98
N SER A 82 0.02 -11.77 -4.86
CA SER A 82 1.44 -11.62 -5.15
C SER A 82 1.69 -10.51 -6.17
N TYR A 83 2.89 -9.93 -6.15
CA TYR A 83 3.34 -8.97 -7.16
C TYR A 83 3.32 -9.57 -8.57
N GLY A 84 3.61 -10.87 -8.70
CA GLY A 84 3.54 -11.58 -9.97
C GLY A 84 2.12 -11.64 -10.53
N GLU A 85 1.11 -11.87 -9.68
CA GLU A 85 -0.31 -11.85 -10.07
C GLU A 85 -0.75 -10.44 -10.45
N LEU A 86 -0.36 -9.43 -9.67
CA LEU A 86 -0.63 -8.04 -10.01
C LEU A 86 0.01 -7.65 -11.36
N LEU A 87 1.25 -8.07 -11.60
CA LEU A 87 1.95 -7.82 -12.86
C LEU A 87 1.23 -8.52 -14.03
N ALA A 88 0.75 -9.75 -13.84
CA ALA A 88 -0.02 -10.46 -14.86
C ALA A 88 -1.35 -9.75 -15.18
N LEU A 89 -2.07 -9.28 -14.15
CA LEU A 89 -3.32 -8.54 -14.31
C LEU A 89 -3.12 -7.21 -15.05
N MET A 90 -2.03 -6.50 -14.76
CA MET A 90 -1.74 -5.20 -15.35
C MET A 90 -1.09 -5.29 -16.73
N GLY A 91 -0.23 -6.29 -16.95
CA GLY A 91 0.59 -6.44 -18.15
C GLY A 91 -0.09 -7.19 -19.29
N GLY A 92 -1.20 -7.88 -19.02
CA GLY A 92 -1.91 -8.71 -19.99
C GLY A 92 -1.08 -9.90 -20.50
N ASP A 93 -1.60 -10.58 -21.52
CA ASP A 93 -1.01 -11.82 -22.06
C ASP A 93 0.41 -11.61 -22.65
N GLU A 94 0.70 -10.42 -23.16
CA GLU A 94 2.00 -10.09 -23.78
C GLU A 94 3.04 -9.54 -22.79
N GLN A 95 2.66 -9.34 -21.52
CA GLN A 95 3.51 -8.74 -20.48
C GLN A 95 4.18 -7.43 -20.93
N ASP A 96 3.38 -6.39 -21.14
CA ASP A 96 3.86 -5.08 -21.63
C ASP A 96 5.08 -4.58 -20.81
N PRO A 97 6.26 -4.36 -21.45
CA PRO A 97 7.46 -3.90 -20.75
C PRO A 97 7.29 -2.51 -20.13
N ALA A 98 6.42 -1.66 -20.66
CA ALA A 98 6.11 -0.36 -20.06
C ALA A 98 5.39 -0.53 -18.71
N VAL A 99 4.48 -1.51 -18.61
CA VAL A 99 3.81 -1.87 -17.35
C VAL A 99 4.82 -2.43 -16.35
N ALA A 100 5.67 -3.38 -16.78
CA ALA A 100 6.71 -3.94 -15.92
C ALA A 100 7.66 -2.88 -15.35
N ALA A 101 7.97 -1.84 -16.15
CA ALA A 101 8.81 -0.72 -15.71
C ALA A 101 8.07 0.26 -14.77
N ALA A 102 6.76 0.45 -14.94
CA ALA A 102 5.97 1.42 -14.17
C ALA A 102 5.42 0.85 -12.85
N LEU A 103 5.09 -0.44 -12.81
CA LEU A 103 4.41 -1.10 -11.70
C LEU A 103 5.15 -0.99 -10.35
N PRO A 104 6.49 -1.12 -10.26
CA PRO A 104 7.19 -0.97 -8.98
C PRO A 104 6.92 0.39 -8.33
N ARG A 105 6.87 1.47 -9.13
CA ARG A 105 6.61 2.82 -8.63
C ARG A 105 5.16 2.97 -8.16
N ALA A 106 4.21 2.40 -8.89
CA ALA A 106 2.80 2.41 -8.50
C ALA A 106 2.57 1.64 -7.19
N ALA A 107 3.11 0.42 -7.07
CA ALA A 107 3.02 -0.38 -5.85
C ALA A 107 3.67 0.33 -4.65
N ALA A 108 4.83 0.98 -4.85
CA ALA A 108 5.47 1.79 -3.82
C ALA A 108 4.59 2.98 -3.39
N LEU A 109 3.96 3.68 -4.34
CA LEU A 109 3.05 4.80 -4.03
C LEU A 109 1.82 4.35 -3.23
N LEU A 110 1.20 3.23 -3.60
CA LEU A 110 0.06 2.68 -2.87
C LEU A 110 0.45 2.29 -1.44
N ARG A 111 1.64 1.72 -1.24
CA ARG A 111 2.19 1.43 0.09
C ARG A 111 2.46 2.72 0.85
N GLU A 112 3.13 3.70 0.23
CA GLU A 112 3.44 5.00 0.86
C GLU A 112 2.17 5.65 1.40
N GLN A 113 1.09 5.67 0.62
CA GLN A 113 -0.21 6.22 1.00
C GLN A 113 -1.06 5.32 1.91
N ALA A 114 -0.52 4.19 2.38
CA ALA A 114 -1.24 3.24 3.24
C ALA A 114 -2.58 2.76 2.63
N LEU A 115 -2.60 2.59 1.30
CA LEU A 115 -3.72 1.97 0.57
C LEU A 115 -3.55 0.45 0.50
N VAL A 116 -2.30 -0.03 0.49
CA VAL A 116 -1.92 -1.45 0.53
C VAL A 116 -0.78 -1.65 1.52
N TRP A 117 -0.56 -2.87 1.97
CA TRP A 117 0.49 -3.21 2.94
C TRP A 117 0.93 -4.66 2.75
N GLY A 118 2.10 -5.02 3.28
CA GLY A 118 2.67 -6.34 3.08
C GLY A 118 3.80 -6.36 2.06
N ALA A 119 4.49 -7.50 2.00
CA ALA A 119 5.62 -7.75 1.10
C ALA A 119 5.14 -8.09 -0.31
N ASP A 120 6.06 -8.17 -1.27
CA ASP A 120 5.70 -8.43 -2.68
C ASP A 120 5.09 -9.82 -2.91
N ASP A 121 5.23 -10.76 -1.98
CA ASP A 121 4.55 -12.05 -2.05
C ASP A 121 3.11 -12.00 -1.50
N ARG A 122 2.73 -10.89 -0.83
CA ARG A 122 1.49 -10.75 -0.05
C ARG A 122 1.02 -9.29 0.04
N LEU A 123 0.73 -8.67 -1.10
CA LEU A 123 0.12 -7.35 -1.25
C LEU A 123 -1.35 -7.32 -0.85
#